data_AF-A0A962B5I5-F1
#
_entry.id   AF-A0A962B5I5-F1
#
_cell.length_a   1.000
_cell.length_b   1.000
_cell.length_c   1.000
_cell.angle_alpha   90.00
_cell.angle_beta   90.00
_cell.angle_gamma   90.00
#
_symmetry.space_group_name_H-M   'P 1'
#
loop_
_entity.id
_entity.type
_entity.pdbx_description
1 polymer ?
#
loop_
_entity_poly.entity_id
_entity_poly.type
_entity_poly.pdbx_seq_one_letter_code
_entity_poly.pdbx_strand_id
1 'polypeptide(L)'
;MALVGIDSLTGERIEGWDVVSHALADALSTPVGEYVLARDYGIAIEGLLDRPANAPFLLDALIACAETIETIVHLETGEPLVRFDGLAIEGLDA
;
A
#
# COMPACT_ATOMS: atom_id res chain seq x y z
N MET A 1 -19.69 -1.14 11.48
CA MET A 1 -19.71 0.25 10.99
C MET A 1 -19.58 0.22 9.48
N ALA A 2 -20.14 1.17 8.73
CA ALA A 2 -19.88 1.25 7.29
C ALA A 2 -18.53 1.91 7.04
N LEU A 3 -17.68 1.32 6.19
CA LEU A 3 -16.42 1.92 5.77
C LEU A 3 -16.73 3.03 4.76
N VAL A 4 -16.42 4.28 5.11
CA VAL A 4 -16.77 5.48 4.32
C VAL A 4 -15.57 6.42 4.24
N GLY A 5 -15.45 7.14 3.13
CA GLY A 5 -14.36 8.07 2.89
C GLY A 5 -14.71 9.13 1.86
N ILE A 6 -13.68 9.86 1.42
CA ILE A 6 -13.77 10.90 0.38
C ILE A 6 -12.71 10.58 -0.67
N ASP A 7 -13.10 10.59 -1.93
CA ASP A 7 -12.16 10.42 -3.04
C ASP A 7 -11.26 11.65 -3.18
N SER A 8 -9.95 11.45 -3.32
CA SER A 8 -8.95 12.53 -3.31
C SER A 8 -8.95 13.39 -4.58
N LEU A 9 -9.50 12.88 -5.69
CA LEU A 9 -9.51 13.57 -6.98
C LEU A 9 -10.81 14.34 -7.21
N THR A 10 -11.94 13.74 -6.84
CA THR A 10 -13.29 14.25 -7.10
C THR A 10 -13.91 14.93 -5.89
N GLY A 11 -13.48 14.57 -4.68
CA GLY A 11 -14.11 15.01 -3.43
C GLY A 11 -15.47 14.34 -3.16
N GLU A 12 -15.87 13.36 -3.96
CA GLU A 12 -17.12 12.63 -3.76
C GLU A 12 -17.00 11.62 -2.61
N ARG A 13 -18.15 11.28 -2.02
CA ARG A 13 -18.21 10.27 -0.96
C ARG A 13 -18.04 8.87 -1.57
N ILE A 14 -17.10 8.12 -1.03
CA ILE A 14 -16.84 6.71 -1.39
C ILE A 14 -17.14 5.81 -0.20
N GLU A 15 -17.52 4.56 -0.48
CA GLU A 15 -17.93 3.60 0.54
C GLU A 15 -17.44 2.19 0.21
N GLY A 16 -17.31 1.34 1.24
CA GLY A 16 -16.98 -0.06 1.08
C GLY A 16 -15.64 -0.29 0.39
N TRP A 17 -15.64 -1.03 -0.72
CA TRP A 17 -14.41 -1.44 -1.41
C TRP A 17 -13.66 -0.28 -2.05
N ASP A 18 -14.36 0.80 -2.44
CA ASP A 18 -13.71 1.97 -3.03
C ASP A 18 -12.80 2.69 -2.02
N VAL A 19 -13.16 2.64 -0.73
CA VAL A 19 -12.29 3.14 0.35
C VAL A 19 -11.04 2.26 0.50
N VAL A 20 -11.19 0.95 0.35
CA VAL A 20 -10.07 0.00 0.46
C VAL A 20 -9.08 0.19 -0.69
N SER A 21 -9.58 0.28 -1.93
CA SER A 21 -8.74 0.50 -3.11
C SER A 21 -8.02 1.85 -3.05
N HIS A 22 -8.71 2.88 -2.56
CA HIS A 22 -8.14 4.20 -2.33
C HIS A 22 -6.99 4.16 -1.31
N ALA A 23 -7.20 3.55 -0.14
CA ALA A 23 -6.18 3.43 0.90
C ALA A 23 -4.97 2.61 0.43
N LEU A 24 -5.21 1.53 -0.33
CA LEU A 24 -4.13 0.72 -0.90
C LEU A 24 -3.28 1.53 -1.90
N ALA A 25 -3.93 2.29 -2.78
CA ALA A 25 -3.24 3.15 -3.74
C ALA A 25 -2.41 4.24 -3.04
N ASP A 26 -2.95 4.87 -2.00
CA ASP A 26 -2.24 5.89 -1.21
C ASP A 26 -1.00 5.30 -0.51
N ALA A 27 -1.16 4.19 0.20
CA ALA A 27 -0.07 3.55 0.94
C ALA A 27 1.07 3.05 0.02
N LEU A 28 0.73 2.44 -1.13
CA LEU A 28 1.72 1.90 -2.08
C LEU A 28 2.37 2.95 -2.99
N SER A 29 1.81 4.17 -3.06
CA SER A 29 2.38 5.26 -3.86
C SER A 29 3.16 6.28 -3.03
N THR A 30 3.03 6.23 -1.70
CA THR A 30 3.70 7.17 -0.80
C THR A 30 5.00 6.58 -0.27
N PRO A 31 6.17 7.19 -0.53
CA PRO A 31 7.42 6.79 0.11
C PRO A 31 7.33 6.93 1.64
N VAL A 32 7.90 5.95 2.35
CA VAL A 32 8.01 6.02 3.81
C VAL A 32 8.76 7.29 4.23
N GLY A 33 8.29 7.94 5.29
CA GLY A 33 8.88 9.17 5.79
C GLY A 33 8.33 10.46 5.18
N GLU A 34 7.47 10.43 4.16
CA GLU A 34 6.84 11.64 3.58
C GLU A 34 5.73 12.21 4.50
N TYR A 35 4.92 11.34 5.10
CA TYR A 35 3.80 11.77 5.94
C TYR A 35 4.25 12.44 7.25
N VAL A 36 3.75 13.65 7.49
CA VAL A 36 4.01 14.41 8.72
C VAL A 36 3.29 13.75 9.88
N LEU A 37 4.02 13.49 10.97
CA LEU A 37 3.56 12.77 12.19
C LEU A 37 3.21 11.29 12.00
N ALA A 38 3.34 10.72 10.80
CA ALA A 38 3.19 9.30 10.53
C ALA A 38 4.33 8.82 9.61
N ARG A 39 5.57 8.92 10.11
CA ARG A 39 6.78 8.64 9.31
C ARG A 39 6.93 7.17 8.92
N ASP A 40 6.28 6.28 9.66
CA ASP A 40 6.30 4.84 9.39
C ASP A 40 5.21 4.43 8.37
N TYR A 41 4.39 5.37 7.90
CA TYR A 41 3.38 5.13 6.88
C TYR A 41 3.98 5.25 5.46
N GLY A 42 3.55 4.35 4.57
CA GLY A 42 3.97 4.30 3.17
C GLY A 42 4.77 3.05 2.82
N ILE A 43 5.37 3.05 1.64
CA ILE A 43 6.19 1.96 1.11
C ILE A 43 7.68 2.32 1.07
N ALA A 44 8.52 1.36 1.44
CA ALA A 44 9.98 1.46 1.35
C ALA A 44 10.47 1.24 -0.10
N ILE A 45 10.04 2.09 -1.03
CA ILE A 45 10.26 1.90 -2.48
C ILE A 45 11.58 2.51 -3.00
N GLU A 46 12.17 3.46 -2.29
CA GLU A 46 13.34 4.23 -2.77
C GLU A 46 14.54 3.35 -3.16
N GLY A 47 14.77 2.24 -2.44
CA GLY A 47 15.85 1.28 -2.73
C GLY A 47 15.51 0.23 -3.79
N LEU A 48 14.28 0.23 -4.29
CA LEU A 48 13.79 -0.70 -5.31
C LEU A 48 13.72 -0.06 -6.70
N LEU A 49 13.51 1.25 -6.78
CA LEU A 49 13.47 1.97 -8.05
C LEU A 49 14.80 1.79 -8.81
N ASP A 50 14.68 1.59 -10.13
CA ASP A 50 15.79 1.38 -11.06
C ASP A 50 16.75 0.21 -10.72
N ARG A 51 16.36 -0.67 -9.80
CA ARG A 51 17.12 -1.88 -9.48
C ARG A 51 16.85 -2.97 -10.51
N PRO A 52 17.84 -3.80 -10.88
CA PRO A 52 17.60 -4.98 -11.71
C PRO A 52 16.59 -5.92 -11.06
N ALA A 53 15.58 -6.31 -11.82
CA ALA A 53 14.49 -7.14 -11.34
C ALA A 53 14.89 -8.63 -11.29
N ASN A 54 15.75 -8.96 -10.32
CA ASN A 54 16.25 -10.31 -10.04
C ASN A 54 15.57 -10.90 -8.78
N ALA A 55 15.90 -12.15 -8.43
CA ALA A 55 15.29 -12.79 -7.25
C ALA A 55 15.43 -11.99 -5.94
N PRO A 56 16.59 -11.37 -5.62
CA PRO A 56 16.69 -10.44 -4.49
C PRO A 56 15.72 -9.25 -4.58
N PHE A 57 15.58 -8.62 -5.75
CA PHE A 57 14.60 -7.54 -5.95
C PHE A 57 13.17 -8.02 -5.68
N LEU A 58 12.79 -9.21 -6.16
CA LEU A 58 11.46 -9.77 -5.92
C LEU A 58 11.18 -9.97 -4.43
N LEU A 59 12.17 -10.47 -3.68
CA LEU A 59 12.04 -10.67 -2.24
C LEU A 59 11.85 -9.33 -1.52
N ASP A 60 12.68 -8.34 -1.84
CA ASP A 60 12.61 -7.01 -1.22
C ASP A 60 11.29 -6.30 -1.56
N ALA A 61 10.81 -6.42 -2.80
CA ALA A 61 9.50 -5.91 -3.21
C ALA A 61 8.34 -6.60 -2.49
N LEU A 62 8.42 -7.92 -2.31
CA LEU A 62 7.41 -8.68 -1.57
C LEU A 62 7.36 -8.24 -0.10
N ILE A 63 8.51 -8.07 0.54
CA ILE A 63 8.60 -7.60 1.93
C ILE A 63 8.01 -6.20 2.06
N ALA A 64 8.42 -5.27 1.20
CA ALA A 64 7.93 -3.89 1.22
C ALA A 64 6.40 -3.83 1.05
N CYS A 65 5.84 -4.59 0.10
CA CYS A 65 4.39 -4.67 -0.08
C CYS A 65 3.69 -5.27 1.14
N ALA A 66 4.21 -6.37 1.70
CA ALA A 66 3.62 -7.02 2.87
C ALA A 66 3.59 -6.08 4.09
N GLU A 67 4.72 -5.47 4.42
CA GLU A 67 4.86 -4.56 5.55
C GLU A 67 3.93 -3.34 5.40
N THR A 68 3.89 -2.71 4.23
CA THR A 68 3.02 -1.56 3.98
C THR A 68 1.54 -1.94 4.09
N ILE A 69 1.12 -3.07 3.52
CA ILE A 69 -0.28 -3.49 3.54
C ILE A 69 -0.76 -3.77 4.97
N GLU A 70 0.10 -4.27 5.85
CA GLU A 70 -0.23 -4.49 7.26
C GLU A 70 -0.51 -3.20 8.05
N THR A 71 -0.04 -2.05 7.56
CA THR A 71 -0.33 -0.74 8.18
C THR A 71 -1.74 -0.23 7.87
N ILE A 72 -2.41 -0.80 6.86
CA ILE A 72 -3.71 -0.33 6.38
C ILE A 72 -4.82 -0.92 7.25
N VAL A 73 -5.30 -0.10 8.18
CA VAL A 73 -6.33 -0.47 9.16
C VAL A 73 -7.54 0.43 9.10
N HIS A 74 -8.68 -0.09 9.52
CA HIS A 74 -9.86 0.72 9.78
C HIS A 74 -9.58 1.66 10.97
N LEU A 75 -9.63 2.98 10.75
CA LEU A 75 -9.21 3.97 11.75
C LEU A 75 -10.00 3.89 13.07
N GLU A 76 -11.27 3.51 13.03
CA GLU A 76 -12.10 3.40 14.24
C GLU A 76 -11.99 2.06 14.98
N THR A 77 -11.80 0.93 14.27
CA THR A 77 -11.80 -0.41 14.88
C THR A 77 -10.39 -0.96 15.07
N GLY A 78 -9.40 -0.41 14.36
CA GLY A 78 -8.03 -0.92 14.29
C GLY A 78 -7.89 -2.25 13.54
N GLU A 79 -8.97 -2.76 12.94
CA GLU A 79 -8.93 -4.02 12.20
C GLU A 79 -8.27 -3.83 10.83
N PRO A 80 -7.46 -4.80 10.36
CA PRO A 80 -6.84 -4.72 9.03
C PRO A 80 -7.92 -4.71 7.94
N LEU A 81 -7.78 -3.81 6.96
CA LEU A 81 -8.74 -3.72 5.85
C LEU A 81 -8.56 -4.85 4.84
N VAL A 82 -7.31 -5.28 4.64
CA VAL A 82 -6.94 -6.36 3.73
C VAL A 82 -5.81 -7.18 4.33
N ARG A 83 -5.58 -8.36 3.75
CA ARG A 83 -4.45 -9.23 4.09
C ARG A 83 -3.64 -9.45 2.82
N PHE A 84 -2.33 -9.28 2.94
CA PHE A 84 -1.42 -9.65 1.86
C PHE A 84 -1.31 -11.16 1.75
N ASP A 85 -1.46 -11.69 0.53
CA ASP A 85 -1.35 -13.12 0.23
C ASP A 85 -0.10 -13.44 -0.60
N GLY A 86 0.22 -12.58 -1.57
CA GLY A 86 1.43 -12.72 -2.38
C GLY A 86 1.57 -11.61 -3.42
N LEU A 87 2.72 -11.60 -4.08
CA LEU A 87 3.06 -10.70 -5.18
C LEU A 87 3.40 -11.51 -6.42
N ALA A 88 2.73 -11.21 -7.53
CA ALA A 88 3.06 -11.75 -8.85
C ALA A 88 3.60 -10.59 -9.71
N ILE A 89 4.72 -10.83 -10.39
CA ILE A 89 5.28 -9.88 -11.36
C ILE A 89 5.19 -10.51 -12.74
N GLU A 90 4.41 -9.88 -13.62
CA GLU A 90 4.29 -10.28 -15.01
C GLU A 90 5.39 -9.62 -15.85
N GLY A 91 5.87 -10.32 -16.89
CA GLY A 91 6.90 -9.80 -17.80
C GLY A 91 8.34 -9.88 -17.27
N LEU A 92 8.56 -10.64 -16.19
CA LEU A 92 9.91 -10.96 -15.72
C LEU A 92 10.42 -12.22 -16.45
N ASP A 93 11.11 -12.02 -17.57
CA ASP A 93 11.82 -13.12 -18.23
C ASP A 93 13.02 -13.52 -17.35
N ALA A 94 12.92 -14.70 -16.72
CA ALA A 94 13.98 -15.29 -15.89
C ALA A 94 15.19 -15.76 -16.72
#